data_AF-A0A957UU29-F1
#
_entry.id   AF-A0A957UU29-F1
#
_cell.length_a   1.000
_cell.length_b   1.000
_cell.length_c   1.000
_cell.angle_alpha   90.00
_cell.angle_beta   90.00
_cell.angle_gamma   90.00
#
_symmetry.space_group_name_H-M   'P 1'
#
loop_
_entity.id
_entity.type
_entity.pdbx_description
1 polymer ?
#
loop_
_entity_poly.entity_id
_entity_poly.type
_entity_poly.pdbx_seq_one_letter_code
_entity_poly.pdbx_strand_id
1 'polypeptide(L)'
;AQEEQVNEFVTIYRVDVPPIDPVDHYNSVVESNQALVERAERLAQKHPYDLIHAHDWLVAKAGIALKHSWKTPYLTTMHATERGRHQGHIPSDTSHQIDRMEWQSCFEAW
;
A
#
# COMPACT_ATOMS: atom_id res chain seq x y z
N ALA A 1 3.44 17.25 -4.51
CA ALA A 1 2.30 16.79 -3.66
C ALA A 1 1.18 17.82 -3.63
N GLN A 2 0.06 17.50 -4.28
CA GLN A 2 -1.15 18.32 -4.30
C GLN A 2 -2.07 17.84 -3.17
N GLU A 3 -2.45 18.75 -2.28
CA GLU A 3 -3.46 18.53 -1.24
C GLU A 3 -4.81 19.00 -1.76
N GLU A 4 -5.83 18.16 -1.61
CA GLU A 4 -7.19 18.41 -2.10
C GLU A 4 -8.18 18.04 -0.99
N GLN A 5 -8.88 19.03 -0.44
CA GLN A 5 -9.97 18.78 0.50
C GLN A 5 -11.26 18.53 -0.27
N VAL A 6 -11.76 17.29 -0.24
CA VAL A 6 -12.99 16.89 -0.94
C VAL A 6 -14.21 17.33 -0.15
N ASN A 7 -14.18 17.16 1.17
CA ASN A 7 -15.18 17.65 2.12
C ASN A 7 -14.58 17.74 3.54
N GLU A 8 -15.41 17.95 4.55
CA GLU A 8 -14.99 18.07 5.95
C GLU A 8 -14.34 16.79 6.53
N PHE A 9 -14.58 15.62 5.95
CA PHE A 9 -14.11 14.32 6.42
C PHE A 9 -13.05 13.66 5.52
N VAL A 10 -12.81 14.20 4.31
CA VAL A 10 -11.94 13.57 3.31
C VAL A 10 -10.97 14.60 2.73
N THR A 11 -9.68 14.34 2.96
CA THR A 11 -8.58 15.07 2.35
C THR A 11 -7.70 14.09 1.57
N ILE A 12 -7.44 14.41 0.31
CA ILE A 12 -6.59 13.63 -0.58
C ILE A 12 -5.20 14.27 -0.64
N TYR A 13 -4.18 13.46 -0.40
CA TYR A 13 -2.79 13.82 -0.58
C TYR A 13 -2.21 13.05 -1.76
N ARG A 14 -1.97 13.74 -2.89
CA ARG A 14 -1.36 13.12 -4.07
C ARG A 14 0.17 13.12 -3.91
N VAL A 15 0.77 11.96 -4.09
CA VAL A 15 2.23 11.76 -3.99
C VAL A 15 2.76 11.43 -5.37
N ASP A 16 3.76 12.21 -5.79
CA ASP A 16 4.47 11.97 -7.03
C ASP A 16 5.44 10.80 -6.80
N VAL A 17 5.32 9.74 -7.60
CA VAL A 17 6.16 8.54 -7.53
C VAL A 17 6.90 8.36 -8.86
N PRO A 18 8.08 7.69 -8.86
CA PRO A 18 8.75 7.32 -10.10
C PRO A 18 7.83 6.52 -11.04
N PRO A 19 8.05 6.58 -12.37
CA PRO A 19 7.32 5.75 -13.31
C PRO A 19 7.49 4.26 -13.00
N ILE A 20 6.41 3.50 -13.16
CA ILE A 20 6.43 2.04 -13.02
C ILE A 20 7.25 1.44 -14.15
N ASP A 21 8.15 0.51 -13.82
CA ASP A 21 8.90 -0.26 -14.79
C ASP A 21 8.02 -1.39 -15.34
N PRO A 22 7.72 -1.44 -16.66
CA PRO A 22 6.91 -2.50 -17.23
C PRO A 22 7.59 -3.88 -17.23
N VAL A 23 8.93 -3.94 -17.11
CA VAL A 23 9.70 -5.18 -17.04
C VAL A 23 9.78 -5.68 -15.60
N ASP A 24 9.97 -4.76 -14.64
CA ASP A 24 9.99 -5.06 -13.20
C ASP A 24 8.84 -4.37 -12.46
N HIS A 25 7.62 -4.72 -12.85
CA HIS A 25 6.40 -4.10 -12.36
C HIS A 25 6.25 -4.21 -10.84
N TYR A 26 6.58 -5.38 -10.27
CA TYR A 26 6.43 -5.59 -8.83
C TYR A 26 7.41 -4.74 -8.02
N ASN A 27 8.71 -4.76 -8.34
CA ASN A 27 9.69 -4.03 -7.53
C ASN A 27 9.53 -2.53 -7.70
N SER A 28 9.25 -2.03 -8.92
CA SER A 28 9.01 -0.60 -9.13
C SER A 28 7.80 -0.07 -8.36
N VAL A 29 6.72 -0.85 -8.23
CA VAL A 29 5.58 -0.51 -7.35
C VAL A 29 5.98 -0.53 -5.88
N VAL A 30 6.69 -1.58 -5.43
CA VAL A 30 7.16 -1.69 -4.04
C VAL A 30 8.09 -0.55 -3.65
N GLU A 31 9.04 -0.17 -4.52
CA GLU A 31 9.96 0.94 -4.28
C GLU A 31 9.23 2.28 -4.20
N SER A 32 8.19 2.47 -5.01
CA SER A 32 7.36 3.68 -4.98
C SER A 32 6.64 3.90 -3.64
N ASN A 33 6.49 2.86 -2.81
CA ASN A 33 5.90 2.99 -1.47
C ASN A 33 6.74 3.88 -0.53
N GLN A 34 8.05 4.00 -0.78
CA GLN A 34 8.92 4.87 0.03
C GLN A 34 8.42 6.32 0.03
N ALA A 35 7.99 6.84 -1.13
CA ALA A 35 7.45 8.18 -1.24
C ALA A 35 6.13 8.35 -0.46
N LEU A 36 5.30 7.29 -0.42
CA LEU A 36 4.05 7.28 0.37
C LEU A 36 4.36 7.31 1.87
N VAL A 37 5.30 6.49 2.33
CA VAL A 37 5.75 6.46 3.74
C VAL A 37 6.25 7.84 4.16
N GLU A 38 7.17 8.44 3.40
CA GLU A 38 7.71 9.76 3.74
C GLU A 38 6.64 10.86 3.73
N ARG A 39 5.63 10.78 2.85
CA ARG A 39 4.53 11.73 2.87
C ARG A 39 3.70 11.54 4.15
N ALA A 40 3.37 10.30 4.47
CA ALA A 40 2.56 9.95 5.63
C ALA A 40 3.25 10.36 6.94
N GLU A 41 4.56 10.15 7.08
CA GLU A 41 5.34 10.59 8.25
C GLU A 41 5.30 12.11 8.45
N ARG A 42 5.40 12.90 7.37
CA ARG A 42 5.29 14.37 7.46
C ARG A 42 3.90 14.82 7.89
N LEU A 43 2.85 14.10 7.49
CA LEU A 43 1.47 14.39 7.90
C LEU A 43 1.24 14.03 9.37
N ALA A 44 1.78 12.87 9.79
CA ALA A 44 1.66 12.36 11.17
C ALA A 44 2.29 13.29 12.22
N GLN A 45 3.27 14.12 11.84
CA GLN A 45 3.86 15.15 12.72
C GLN A 45 2.84 16.19 13.20
N LYS A 46 1.77 16.44 12.42
CA LYS A 46 0.71 17.39 12.76
C LYS A 46 -0.50 16.71 13.40
N HIS A 47 -0.84 15.52 12.90
CA HIS A 47 -2.03 14.78 13.30
C HIS A 47 -1.71 13.28 13.36
N PRO A 48 -1.66 12.65 14.54
CA PRO A 48 -1.51 11.20 14.64
C PRO A 48 -2.74 10.49 14.05
N TYR A 49 -2.54 9.27 13.55
CA TYR A 49 -3.58 8.45 12.94
C TYR A 49 -3.94 7.26 13.83
N ASP A 50 -5.23 7.04 14.01
CA ASP A 50 -5.78 5.94 14.84
C ASP A 50 -5.93 4.62 14.07
N LEU A 51 -5.94 4.66 12.74
CA LEU A 51 -6.09 3.50 11.87
C LEU A 51 -5.35 3.72 10.54
N ILE A 52 -4.72 2.66 10.03
CA ILE A 52 -4.19 2.62 8.66
C ILE A 52 -5.06 1.67 7.85
N HIS A 53 -5.62 2.15 6.73
CA HIS A 53 -6.40 1.31 5.82
C HIS A 53 -5.73 1.25 4.45
N ALA A 54 -5.16 0.10 4.10
CA ALA A 54 -4.52 -0.14 2.81
C ALA A 54 -5.43 -0.89 1.85
N HIS A 55 -5.41 -0.49 0.57
CA HIS A 55 -6.19 -1.10 -0.49
C HIS A 55 -5.27 -1.85 -1.45
N ASP A 56 -5.38 -3.18 -1.47
CA ASP A 56 -4.56 -4.12 -2.26
C ASP A 56 -3.05 -4.12 -1.98
N TRP A 57 -2.35 -5.03 -2.66
CA TRP A 57 -0.92 -5.29 -2.50
C TRP A 57 -0.01 -4.10 -2.88
N LEU A 58 -0.46 -3.21 -3.77
CA LEU A 58 0.38 -2.12 -4.31
C LEU A 58 0.86 -1.17 -3.23
N VAL A 59 0.05 -0.94 -2.19
CA VAL A 59 0.36 -0.03 -1.06
C VAL A 59 0.61 -0.77 0.25
N ALA A 60 0.66 -2.11 0.20
CA ALA A 60 0.82 -2.94 1.39
C ALA A 60 2.15 -2.65 2.10
N LYS A 61 3.25 -2.43 1.37
CA LYS A 61 4.55 -2.12 1.97
C LYS A 61 4.54 -0.84 2.78
N ALA A 62 3.94 0.24 2.26
CA ALA A 62 3.80 1.48 2.98
C ALA A 62 2.97 1.28 4.25
N GLY A 63 1.80 0.63 4.12
CA GLY A 63 0.92 0.36 5.25
C GLY A 63 1.58 -0.46 6.37
N ILE A 64 2.29 -1.53 5.98
CA ILE A 64 3.02 -2.40 6.91
C ILE A 64 4.13 -1.61 7.62
N ALA A 65 4.93 -0.83 6.89
CA ALA A 65 6.00 -0.03 7.49
C ALA A 65 5.44 0.99 8.50
N LEU A 66 4.39 1.70 8.13
CA LEU A 66 3.76 2.72 8.97
C LEU A 66 3.12 2.10 10.22
N LYS A 67 2.43 0.97 10.13
CA LYS A 67 1.82 0.33 11.31
C LYS A 67 2.86 -0.06 12.36
N HIS A 68 4.03 -0.54 11.92
CA HIS A 68 5.10 -0.98 12.82
C HIS A 68 5.81 0.21 13.45
N SER A 69 5.97 1.30 12.70
CA SER A 69 6.54 2.57 13.18
C SER A 69 5.61 3.26 14.19
N TRP A 70 4.33 3.40 13.85
CA TRP A 70 3.37 4.18 14.63
C TRP A 70 2.66 3.38 15.72
N LYS A 71 2.75 2.04 15.68
CA LYS A 71 1.98 1.12 16.54
C LYS A 71 0.46 1.33 16.38
N THR A 72 0.04 1.60 15.15
CA THR A 72 -1.35 1.86 14.77
C THR A 72 -1.97 0.60 14.16
N PRO A 73 -3.24 0.27 14.48
CA PRO A 73 -3.96 -0.83 13.84
C PRO A 73 -3.94 -0.75 12.31
N TYR A 74 -3.82 -1.90 11.65
CA TYR A 74 -3.80 -2.02 10.20
C TYR A 74 -5.02 -2.79 9.69
N LEU A 75 -5.76 -2.18 8.78
CA LEU A 75 -6.85 -2.78 8.01
C LEU A 75 -6.42 -2.89 6.55
N THR A 76 -6.73 -4.00 5.91
CA THR A 76 -6.55 -4.14 4.46
C THR A 76 -7.82 -4.59 3.77
N THR A 77 -8.07 -4.05 2.58
CA THR A 77 -9.11 -4.54 1.68
C THR A 77 -8.44 -5.10 0.44
N MET A 78 -8.69 -6.39 0.17
CA MET A 78 -8.28 -7.08 -1.05
C MET A 78 -9.46 -7.07 -2.03
N HIS A 79 -9.32 -6.34 -3.13
CA HIS A 79 -10.35 -6.25 -4.16
C HIS A 79 -10.35 -7.48 -5.08
N ALA A 80 -9.18 -8.07 -5.29
CA ALA A 80 -8.99 -9.36 -5.93
C ALA A 80 -7.69 -9.99 -5.39
N THR A 81 -7.56 -11.31 -5.54
CA THR A 81 -6.28 -11.99 -5.30
C THR A 81 -5.66 -12.41 -6.62
N GLU A 82 -4.34 -12.43 -6.70
CA GLU A 82 -3.60 -12.86 -7.88
C GLU A 82 -3.96 -14.28 -8.26
N ARG A 83 -4.05 -15.16 -7.25
CA ARG A 83 -4.55 -16.52 -7.42
C ARG A 83 -5.99 -16.56 -7.96
N GLY A 84 -6.86 -15.68 -7.48
CA GLY A 84 -8.24 -15.56 -7.97
C GLY A 84 -8.28 -15.11 -9.44
N ARG A 85 -7.45 -14.14 -9.82
CA ARG A 85 -7.30 -13.67 -11.21
C ARG A 85 -6.83 -14.77 -12.16
N HIS A 86 -6.02 -15.70 -11.65
CA HIS A 86 -5.48 -16.82 -12.40
C HIS A 86 -6.17 -18.16 -12.12
N GLN A 87 -7.43 -18.14 -11.66
CA GLN A 87 -8.27 -19.34 -11.50
C GLN A 87 -7.64 -20.44 -10.64
N GLY A 88 -6.89 -20.05 -9.60
CA GLY A 88 -6.18 -20.96 -8.70
C GLY A 88 -4.69 -21.10 -8.99
N HIS A 89 -4.22 -20.69 -10.16
CA HIS A 89 -2.82 -20.76 -10.57
C HIS A 89 -2.02 -19.51 -10.18
N ILE A 90 -0.69 -19.62 -10.25
CA ILE A 90 0.24 -18.49 -10.16
C ILE A 90 1.25 -18.67 -11.30
N PRO A 91 1.09 -17.94 -12.42
CA PRO A 91 1.75 -18.30 -13.68
C PRO A 91 3.17 -17.75 -13.84
N SER A 92 3.60 -16.82 -12.99
CA SER A 92 4.88 -16.12 -13.15
C SER A 92 5.53 -15.78 -11.81
N ASP A 93 6.83 -15.45 -11.84
CA ASP A 93 7.55 -14.98 -10.65
C ASP A 93 6.92 -13.69 -10.09
N THR A 94 6.52 -12.76 -10.96
CA THR A 94 5.78 -11.56 -10.56
C THR A 94 4.47 -11.91 -9.88
N SER A 95 3.71 -12.87 -10.42
CA SER A 95 2.48 -13.37 -9.79
C SER A 95 2.76 -14.00 -8.41
N HIS A 96 3.88 -14.72 -8.25
CA HIS A 96 4.29 -15.24 -6.95
C HIS A 96 4.63 -14.13 -5.95
N GLN A 97 5.28 -13.06 -6.41
CA GLN A 97 5.57 -11.90 -5.57
C GLN A 97 4.29 -11.19 -5.12
N ILE A 98 3.32 -11.02 -6.02
CA ILE A 98 2.01 -10.41 -5.73
C ILE A 98 1.22 -11.27 -4.75
N ASP A 99 1.01 -12.57 -5.01
CA ASP A 99 0.29 -13.49 -4.10
C ASP A 99 0.91 -13.50 -2.69
N ARG A 100 2.25 -13.44 -2.61
CA ARG A 100 2.95 -13.34 -1.33
C ARG A 100 2.71 -12.00 -0.62
N MET A 101 2.65 -10.89 -1.35
CA MET A 101 2.35 -9.57 -0.78
C MET A 101 0.90 -9.49 -0.29
N GLU A 102 -0.05 -10.04 -1.05
CA GLU A 102 -1.46 -10.14 -0.63
C GLU A 102 -1.57 -10.92 0.67
N TRP A 103 -0.91 -12.09 0.76
CA TRP A 103 -0.83 -12.86 2.00
C TRP A 103 -0.21 -12.05 3.14
N GLN A 104 0.91 -11.37 2.90
CA GLN A 104 1.61 -10.59 3.93
C GLN A 104 0.72 -9.46 4.47
N SER A 105 0.03 -8.74 3.59
CA SER A 105 -0.88 -7.66 3.97
C SER A 105 -2.01 -8.19 4.87
N CYS A 106 -2.63 -9.32 4.50
CA CYS A 106 -3.66 -9.95 5.34
C CYS A 106 -3.11 -10.43 6.69
N PHE A 107 -1.89 -10.99 6.72
CA PHE A 107 -1.24 -11.42 7.96
C PHE A 107 -0.93 -10.24 8.90
N GLU A 108 -0.58 -9.09 8.34
CA GLU A 108 -0.26 -7.87 9.09
C GLU A 108 -1.51 -7.07 9.51
N ALA A 109 -2.73 -7.52 9.18
CA ALA A 109 -3.98 -6.85 9.52
C ALA A 109 -4.40 -7.05 10.98
N TRP A 110 -3.58 -6.52 11.89
CA TRP A 110 -3.76 -6.46 13.34
C TRP A 110 -3.44 -5.06 13.89
#